data_AF-A0A6V8P5V8-F1
#
_entry.id   AF-A0A6V8P5V8-F1
#
_cell.length_a   1.000
_cell.length_b   1.000
_cell.length_c   1.000
_cell.angle_alpha   90.00
_cell.angle_beta   90.00
_cell.angle_gamma   90.00
#
_symmetry.space_group_name_H-M   'P 1'
#
loop_
_entity.id
_entity.type
_entity.pdbx_description
1 polymer ?
#
loop_
_entity_poly.entity_id
_entity_poly.type
_entity_poly.pdbx_seq_one_letter_code
_entity_poly.pdbx_strand_id
1 'polypeptide(L)' 'MRRSKKLKEMTIYEASEFWDEHDFTEFEDVEEIKDTRFELQKKKYVGLDMELYQKVEHEAKRLHRSSENLIKEWLREKVG' A
#
# COMPACT_ATOMS: atom_id res chain seq x y z
N MET A 1 -7.58 -9.01 -32.87
CA MET A 1 -7.76 -8.48 -31.50
C MET A 1 -8.45 -9.54 -30.66
N ARG A 2 -7.72 -10.25 -29.78
CA ARG A 2 -8.33 -11.18 -28.82
C ARG A 2 -8.98 -10.36 -27.70
N ARG A 3 -10.27 -10.60 -27.43
CA ARG A 3 -11.01 -9.94 -26.34
C ARG A 3 -10.40 -10.41 -25.03
N SER A 4 -9.93 -9.49 -24.19
CA SER A 4 -9.46 -9.81 -22.84
C SER A 4 -10.64 -10.38 -22.05
N LYS A 5 -10.58 -11.67 -21.73
CA LYS A 5 -11.47 -12.31 -20.77
C LYS A 5 -11.33 -11.51 -19.46
N LYS A 6 -12.41 -10.98 -18.91
CA LYS A 6 -12.38 -10.26 -17.63
C LYS A 6 -11.84 -11.24 -16.58
N LEU A 7 -10.59 -11.05 -16.16
CA LEU A 7 -10.00 -11.78 -15.05
C LEU A 7 -10.76 -11.36 -13.79
N LYS A 8 -11.12 -12.33 -12.96
CA LYS A 8 -11.70 -12.06 -11.65
C LYS A 8 -10.63 -11.30 -10.85
N GLU A 9 -10.95 -10.08 -10.42
CA GLU A 9 -10.05 -9.32 -9.55
C GLU A 9 -9.88 -10.08 -8.24
N MET A 10 -8.63 -10.30 -7.85
CA MET A 10 -8.24 -10.91 -6.59
C MET A 10 -7.24 -9.99 -5.90
N THR A 11 -7.32 -9.93 -4.58
CA THR A 11 -6.29 -9.31 -3.75
C THR A 11 -5.03 -10.17 -3.77
N ILE A 12 -3.90 -9.57 -3.39
CA ILE A 12 -2.62 -10.31 -3.31
C ILE A 12 -2.66 -11.46 -2.30
N TYR A 13 -3.47 -11.34 -1.25
CA TYR A 13 -3.66 -12.38 -0.24
C TYR A 13 -4.49 -13.53 -0.78
N GLU A 14 -5.61 -13.25 -1.44
CA GLU A 14 -6.44 -14.27 -2.09
C GLU A 14 -5.65 -15.00 -3.19
N ALA A 15 -4.79 -14.29 -3.93
CA ALA A 15 -3.90 -14.90 -4.91
C ALA A 15 -2.88 -15.83 -4.25
N SER A 16 -2.31 -15.44 -3.10
CA SER A 16 -1.36 -16.25 -2.36
C SER A 16 -2.00 -17.55 -1.86
N GLU A 17 -3.16 -17.46 -1.20
CA GLU A 17 -3.88 -18.64 -0.68
C GLU A 17 -4.26 -19.61 -1.81
N PHE A 18 -4.63 -19.09 -2.98
CA PHE A 18 -4.91 -19.92 -4.14
C PHE A 18 -3.67 -20.70 -4.61
N TRP A 19 -2.52 -20.04 -4.72
CA TRP A 19 -1.28 -20.68 -5.18
C TRP A 19 -0.62 -21.58 -4.14
N ASP A 20 -1.03 -21.53 -2.86
CA ASP A 20 -0.60 -22.48 -1.85
C ASP A 20 -1.16 -23.89 -2.11
N GLU A 21 -2.33 -24.00 -2.74
CA GLU A 21 -3.02 -25.27 -3.03
C GLU A 21 -2.95 -25.70 -4.51
N HIS A 22 -2.46 -24.84 -5.41
CA HIS A 22 -2.45 -25.05 -6.86
C HIS A 22 -1.05 -24.89 -7.47
N ASP A 23 -0.66 -25.80 -8.37
CA ASP A 23 0.57 -25.65 -9.17
C ASP A 23 0.30 -24.92 -10.50
N PHE A 24 1.22 -24.06 -10.94
CA PHE A 24 1.06 -23.30 -12.19
C PHE A 24 1.01 -24.18 -13.44
N THR A 25 1.56 -25.40 -13.38
CA THR A 25 1.53 -26.39 -14.47
C THR A 25 0.15 -27.01 -14.68
N GLU A 26 -0.77 -26.87 -13.73
CA GLU A 26 -2.17 -27.33 -13.84
C GLU A 26 -2.98 -26.53 -14.87
N PHE A 27 -2.44 -25.40 -15.34
CA PHE A 27 -3.12 -24.45 -16.21
C PHE A 27 -2.37 -24.31 -17.55
N GLU A 28 -3.07 -24.53 -18.66
CA GLU A 28 -2.48 -24.47 -20.01
C GLU A 28 -2.31 -23.04 -20.54
N ASP A 29 -2.94 -22.05 -19.91
CA ASP A 29 -2.99 -20.64 -20.34
C ASP A 29 -2.20 -19.69 -19.43
N VAL A 30 -1.26 -20.22 -18.63
CA VAL A 30 -0.37 -19.40 -17.80
C VAL A 30 0.77 -18.84 -18.65
N GLU A 31 0.85 -17.51 -18.73
CA GLU A 31 1.95 -16.78 -19.35
C GLU A 31 2.79 -16.09 -18.28
N GLU A 32 4.11 -16.29 -18.33
CA GLU A 32 5.06 -15.58 -17.47
C GLU A 32 5.05 -14.07 -17.78
N ILE A 33 4.66 -13.25 -16.78
CA ILE A 33 4.71 -11.80 -16.90
C ILE A 33 6.13 -11.32 -16.61
N LYS A 34 6.83 -10.89 -17.67
CA LYS A 34 8.22 -10.39 -17.58
C LYS A 34 8.32 -8.91 -17.24
N ASP A 35 7.28 -8.13 -17.54
CA ASP A 35 7.26 -6.67 -17.39
C ASP A 35 6.29 -6.22 -16.29
N THR A 36 6.65 -6.43 -15.03
CA THR A 36 5.89 -5.90 -13.89
C THR A 36 6.39 -4.50 -13.56
N ARG A 37 5.52 -3.48 -13.71
CA ARG A 37 5.82 -2.10 -13.32
C ARG A 37 5.23 -1.82 -11.95
N PHE A 38 6.10 -1.55 -10.98
CA PHE A 38 5.71 -1.03 -9.67
C PHE A 38 5.81 0.49 -9.66
N GLU A 39 4.72 1.17 -9.31
CA GLU A 39 4.77 2.59 -8.98
C GLU A 39 5.26 2.77 -7.55
N LEU A 40 6.58 2.79 -7.38
CA LEU A 40 7.17 3.16 -6.10
C LEU A 40 6.91 4.64 -5.84
N GLN A 41 6.00 4.94 -4.92
CA GLN A 41 5.79 6.31 -4.48
C GLN A 41 7.01 6.79 -3.70
N LYS A 42 7.71 7.79 -4.25
CA LYS A 42 8.82 8.45 -3.55
C LYS A 42 8.29 9.13 -2.29
N LYS A 43 8.65 8.62 -1.12
CA LYS A 43 8.38 9.29 0.15
C LYS A 43 9.37 10.44 0.33
N LYS A 44 8.85 11.63 0.65
CA LYS A 44 9.66 12.75 1.14
C LYS A 44 9.67 12.70 2.66
N TYR A 45 10.85 12.74 3.25
CA TYR A 45 11.02 12.78 4.69
C TYR A 45 11.20 14.23 5.12
N VAL A 46 10.49 14.61 6.19
CA VAL A 46 10.63 15.92 6.82
C VAL A 46 11.23 15.68 8.19
N GLY A 47 12.34 16.35 8.49
CA GLY A 47 12.93 16.32 9.81
C GLY A 47 11.97 16.97 10.82
N LEU A 48 11.65 16.25 11.88
CA LEU A 48 10.89 16.76 13.02
C LEU A 48 11.77 16.68 14.25
N ASP A 49 11.72 17.73 15.06
CA ASP A 49 12.31 17.70 16.39
C ASP A 49 11.69 16.57 17.22
N MET A 50 12.52 15.92 18.06
CA MET A 50 12.10 14.74 18.82
C MET A 50 11.06 15.08 19.88
N GLU A 51 11.18 16.23 20.55
CA GLU A 51 10.19 16.68 21.54
C GLU A 51 8.86 17.01 20.86
N LEU A 52 8.92 17.62 19.68
CA LEU A 52 7.72 17.87 18.87
C LEU A 52 7.05 16.56 18.46
N TYR A 53 7.82 15.57 17.99
CA TYR A 53 7.27 14.27 17.61
C TYR A 53 6.62 13.54 18.78
N GLN A 54 7.20 13.60 19.98
CA GLN A 54 6.59 13.01 21.19
C GLN A 54 5.22 13.63 21.52
N LYS A 55 5.07 14.95 21.34
CA LYS A 55 3.77 15.64 21.53
C LYS A 55 2.74 15.15 20.51
N VAL A 56 3.13 15.02 19.25
CA VAL A 56 2.28 14.45 18.19
C VAL A 56 1.84 13.02 18.57
N GLU A 57 2.77 12.19 19.03
CA GLU A 57 2.48 10.80 19.37
C GLU A 57 1.47 10.67 20.53
N HIS A 58 1.59 11.54 21.53
CA HIS A 58 0.64 11.61 22.64
C HIS A 58 -0.78 11.95 22.15
N GLU A 59 -0.90 12.96 21.30
CA GLU A 59 -2.18 13.35 20.70
C GLU A 59 -2.75 12.27 19.78
N ALA A 60 -1.90 11.63 18.99
CA ALA A 60 -2.31 10.54 18.10
C ALA A 60 -2.92 9.37 18.89
N LYS A 61 -2.31 8.98 20.02
CA LYS A 61 -2.86 7.97 20.93
C LYS A 61 -4.20 8.39 21.51
N ARG A 62 -4.32 9.65 21.97
CA ARG A 62 -5.58 10.21 22.50
C ARG A 62 -6.70 10.23 21.46
N LEU A 63 -6.37 10.43 20.19
CA LEU A 63 -7.31 10.50 19.07
C LEU A 63 -7.54 9.16 18.37
N HIS A 64 -6.91 8.06 18.81
CA HIS A 64 -6.92 6.76 18.15
C HIS A 64 -6.54 6.83 16.65
N ARG A 65 -5.56 7.66 16.32
CA ARG A 65 -5.04 7.85 14.96
C ARG A 65 -3.54 7.58 14.92
N SER A 66 -2.97 7.44 13.72
CA SER A 66 -1.51 7.37 13.57
C SER A 66 -0.89 8.76 13.64
N SER A 67 0.33 8.86 14.20
CA SER A 67 1.12 10.09 14.22
C SER A 67 1.35 10.64 12.81
N GLU A 68 1.57 9.76 11.82
CA GLU A 68 1.75 10.15 10.41
C GLU A 68 0.51 10.85 9.83
N ASN A 69 -0.69 10.31 10.09
CA ASN A 69 -1.92 10.93 9.63
C ASN A 69 -2.15 12.28 10.31
N LEU A 70 -1.89 12.37 11.61
CA LEU A 70 -2.06 13.60 12.37
C LEU A 70 -1.10 14.71 11.90
N ILE A 71 0.18 14.38 11.66
CA ILE A 71 1.16 15.30 11.07
C ILE A 71 0.69 15.80 9.71
N LYS A 72 0.22 14.89 8.86
CA LYS A 72 -0.26 15.23 7.51
C LYS A 72 -1.47 16.16 7.54
N GLU A 73 -2.43 15.92 8.44
CA GLU A 73 -3.61 16.76 8.63
C GLU A 73 -3.22 18.15 9.15
N TRP A 74 -2.43 18.25 10.22
CA TRP A 74 -2.02 19.54 10.79
C TRP A 74 -1.17 20.36 9.83
N LEU A 75 -0.25 19.74 9.08
CA LEU A 75 0.51 20.46 8.06
C LEU A 75 -0.45 21.04 7.00
N ARG A 76 -1.43 20.26 6.52
CA ARG A 76 -2.44 20.73 5.56
C ARG A 76 -3.28 21.88 6.10
N GLU A 77 -3.63 21.88 7.38
CA GLU A 77 -4.38 22.99 8.01
C GLU A 77 -3.58 24.29 8.06
N LYS A 78 -2.24 24.21 8.10
CA LYS A 78 -1.37 25.40 8.21
C LYS A 78 -0.88 25.93 6.87
N VAL A 79 -0.69 25.06 5.88
CA VAL A 79 -0.23 25.44 4.54
C VAL A 79 -1.36 25.49 3.50
N GLY A 80 -2.57 25.08 3.89
CA GLY A 80 -3.79 25.15 3.08
C GLY A 80 -4.36 26.55 3.02
#